data_AF-A0A8T5P3S0-F1
#
_entry.id   AF-A0A8T5P3S0-F1
#
_cell.length_a   1.000
_cell.length_b   1.000
_cell.length_c   1.000
_cell.angle_alpha   90.00
_cell.angle_beta   90.00
_cell.angle_gamma   90.00
#
_symmetry.space_group_name_H-M   'P 1'
#
loop_
_entity.id
_entity.type
_entity.pdbx_description
1 polymer ?
#
loop_
_entity_poly.entity_id
_entity_poly.type
_entity_poly.pdbx_seq_one_letter_code
_entity_poly.pdbx_strand_id
1 'polypeptide(L)'
;LAAGVDFPASQVIFESLAMGIEWLTVREFQQMLGRAGRPDYHDLGIVVLLADPEKRFGKGNTEDEIAFGLLRGTLEHFGVDYGDDELLEETLSNIIVARTLDEIKMLNENLLGEGDIGHLLGKLREYGFIEKTNAGFSPTALGRIVASHFLSVEQTFLIKSEVLEGHDPLDIVTELGTLESVFFRYASQLSDSLGTDLPTRVFGAGLDIVFSADGLSKLKENVKRTMLDFAREFMACRCKDAPYCGCAEKKFSARVIELCAEGLSPDQIISELTSQYGVYAYGGDVLNYLDQVARALEAVELIAGIFGKKEISGKARELRERMEG
;
A
#
# COMPACT_ATOMS: atom_id res chain seq x y z
N LEU A 1 17.15 -0.63 -1.31
CA LEU A 1 18.34 -0.43 -2.19
C LEU A 1 18.72 -1.70 -2.95
N ALA A 2 18.77 -2.87 -2.30
CA ALA A 2 19.25 -4.09 -2.94
C ALA A 2 18.34 -4.69 -4.04
N ALA A 3 17.07 -4.31 -4.10
CA ALA A 3 16.08 -4.89 -5.02
C ALA A 3 15.65 -3.97 -6.19
N GLY A 4 16.30 -2.82 -6.42
CA GLY A 4 15.72 -1.80 -7.32
C GLY A 4 16.63 -1.14 -8.36
N VAL A 5 17.95 -1.12 -8.18
CA VAL A 5 18.89 -0.46 -9.12
C VAL A 5 20.25 -1.15 -9.04
N ASP A 6 20.96 -1.28 -10.16
CA ASP A 6 22.28 -1.90 -10.22
C ASP A 6 23.35 -0.95 -9.66
N PHE A 7 23.70 -1.16 -8.38
CA PHE A 7 24.72 -0.39 -7.66
C PHE A 7 25.75 -1.39 -7.11
N PRO A 8 26.76 -1.76 -7.91
CA PRO A 8 27.85 -2.62 -7.46
C PRO A 8 28.88 -1.83 -6.66
N ALA A 9 29.46 -2.45 -5.64
CA ALA A 9 30.45 -1.89 -4.74
C ALA A 9 31.72 -2.76 -4.71
N SER A 10 32.84 -2.25 -4.16
CA SER A 10 34.03 -3.09 -3.91
C SER A 10 33.77 -4.17 -2.87
N GLN A 11 32.93 -3.85 -1.89
CA GLN A 11 32.63 -4.71 -0.77
C GLN A 11 31.20 -4.51 -0.27
N VAL A 12 30.65 -5.55 0.35
CA VAL A 12 29.37 -5.54 1.06
C VAL A 12 29.63 -5.97 2.49
N ILE A 13 29.11 -5.22 3.46
CA ILE A 13 29.27 -5.50 4.88
C ILE A 13 27.88 -5.68 5.49
N PHE A 14 27.66 -6.84 6.10
CA PHE A 14 26.48 -7.13 6.90
C PHE A 14 26.83 -6.85 8.36
N GLU A 15 26.36 -5.72 8.88
CA GLU A 15 26.48 -5.37 10.31
C GLU A 15 25.55 -6.22 11.18
N SER A 16 24.42 -6.66 10.62
CA SER A 16 23.53 -7.65 11.22
C SER A 16 22.87 -8.48 10.12
N LEU A 17 22.51 -9.72 10.45
CA LEU A 17 21.78 -10.63 9.58
C LEU A 17 20.28 -10.60 9.81
N ALA A 18 19.78 -9.54 10.45
CA ALA A 18 18.38 -9.31 10.73
C ALA A 18 17.85 -8.06 10.04
N MET A 19 16.62 -8.14 9.55
CA MET A 19 15.84 -7.00 9.09
C MET A 19 14.67 -6.79 10.05
N GLY A 20 14.82 -5.83 10.97
CA GLY A 20 13.85 -5.61 12.03
C GLY A 20 13.85 -6.76 13.04
N ILE A 21 12.75 -7.50 13.11
CA ILE A 21 12.58 -8.66 14.02
C ILE A 21 12.75 -10.01 13.32
N GLU A 22 13.03 -10.00 12.01
CA GLU A 22 13.15 -11.21 11.19
C GLU A 22 14.60 -11.41 10.74
N TRP A 23 15.02 -12.68 10.64
CA TRP A 23 16.32 -13.04 10.06
C TRP A 23 16.28 -12.93 8.53
N LEU A 24 17.39 -12.56 7.92
CA LEU A 24 17.53 -12.58 6.46
C LEU A 24 17.27 -13.98 5.91
N THR A 25 16.58 -14.03 4.77
CA THR A 25 16.49 -15.24 3.95
C THR A 25 17.74 -15.42 3.09
N VAL A 26 18.01 -16.65 2.63
CA VAL A 26 19.11 -16.94 1.69
C VAL A 26 19.00 -16.08 0.43
N ARG A 27 17.76 -15.82 -0.04
CA ARG A 27 17.49 -14.98 -1.21
C ARG A 27 17.94 -13.54 -0.99
N GLU A 28 17.51 -12.91 0.10
CA GLU A 28 17.87 -11.53 0.42
C GLU A 28 19.39 -11.41 0.61
N PHE A 29 19.97 -12.37 1.33
CA PHE A 29 21.41 -12.45 1.52
C PHE A 29 22.16 -12.52 0.17
N GLN A 30 21.74 -13.40 -0.75
CA GLN A 30 22.36 -13.51 -2.07
C GLN A 30 22.16 -12.26 -2.95
N GLN A 31 20.98 -11.62 -2.91
CA GLN A 31 20.75 -10.37 -3.62
C GLN A 31 21.64 -9.22 -3.10
N MET A 32 21.88 -9.18 -1.79
CA MET A 32 22.73 -8.16 -1.18
C MET A 32 24.23 -8.44 -1.45
N LEU A 33 24.69 -9.68 -1.26
CA LEU A 33 26.10 -10.05 -1.46
C LEU A 33 26.51 -9.99 -2.93
N GLY A 34 25.58 -10.24 -3.87
CA GLY A 34 25.81 -10.14 -5.32
C GLY A 34 26.22 -8.75 -5.80
N ARG A 35 26.14 -7.72 -4.93
CA ARG A 35 26.61 -6.37 -5.20
C ARG A 35 28.10 -6.17 -4.90
N ALA A 36 28.75 -7.13 -4.25
CA ALA A 36 30.18 -7.07 -4.00
C ALA A 36 30.96 -7.45 -5.26
N GLY A 37 31.92 -6.60 -5.63
CA GLY A 37 32.67 -6.72 -6.88
C GLY A 37 32.03 -5.89 -7.98
N ARG A 38 32.83 -5.02 -8.60
CA ARG A 38 32.40 -4.24 -9.76
C ARG A 38 33.00 -4.91 -10.99
N PRO A 39 32.19 -5.30 -11.98
CA PRO A 39 32.71 -5.82 -13.25
C PRO A 39 33.77 -4.88 -13.81
N ASP A 40 34.86 -5.43 -14.35
CA ASP A 40 36.00 -4.71 -14.92
C ASP A 40 36.89 -3.89 -13.97
N TYR A 41 36.48 -3.68 -12.71
CA TYR A 41 37.24 -2.88 -11.73
C TYR A 41 37.85 -3.70 -10.58
N HIS A 42 37.27 -4.85 -10.24
CA HIS A 42 37.74 -5.69 -9.14
C HIS A 42 37.83 -7.15 -9.55
N ASP A 43 38.96 -7.80 -9.26
CA ASP A 43 39.15 -9.23 -9.48
C ASP A 43 38.32 -10.09 -8.51
N LEU A 44 37.97 -9.53 -7.34
CA LEU A 44 37.22 -10.19 -6.27
C LEU A 44 36.20 -9.23 -5.66
N GLY A 45 35.01 -9.75 -5.37
CA GLY A 45 34.02 -9.10 -4.50
C GLY A 45 34.21 -9.53 -3.06
N ILE A 46 34.36 -8.58 -2.14
CA ILE A 46 34.58 -8.88 -0.72
C ILE A 46 33.25 -8.77 0.03
N VAL A 47 32.87 -9.82 0.74
CA VAL A 47 31.67 -9.85 1.59
C VAL A 47 32.11 -10.11 3.03
N VAL A 48 31.71 -9.24 3.95
CA VAL A 48 32.04 -9.34 5.38
C VAL A 48 30.74 -9.49 6.16
N LEU A 49 30.64 -10.54 6.98
CA LEU A 49 29.52 -10.75 7.90
C LEU A 49 30.03 -10.52 9.32
N LEU A 50 29.39 -9.61 10.05
CA LEU A 50 29.59 -9.38 11.47
C LEU A 50 28.45 -10.09 12.21
N ALA A 51 28.66 -11.34 12.60
CA ALA A 51 27.65 -12.11 13.33
C ALA A 51 27.96 -12.11 14.83
N ASP A 52 26.98 -11.71 15.65
CA ASP A 52 27.10 -11.72 17.10
C ASP A 52 26.51 -13.02 17.70
N PRO A 53 27.34 -13.91 18.28
CA PRO A 53 26.87 -15.17 18.84
C PRO A 53 25.93 -15.01 20.05
N GLU A 54 25.89 -13.83 20.69
CA GLU A 54 24.98 -13.56 21.80
C GLU A 54 23.60 -13.06 21.33
N LYS A 55 23.49 -12.63 20.07
CA LYS A 55 22.26 -12.08 19.50
C LYS A 55 21.32 -13.19 19.04
N ARG A 56 20.10 -13.19 19.56
CA ARG A 56 19.02 -14.13 19.20
C ARG A 56 17.64 -13.49 19.26
N PHE A 57 16.72 -13.96 18.42
CA PHE A 57 15.30 -13.62 18.52
C PHE A 57 14.54 -14.72 19.26
N GLY A 58 13.95 -14.36 20.41
CA GLY A 58 13.15 -15.29 21.22
C GLY A 58 13.94 -16.54 21.66
N LYS A 59 13.36 -17.72 21.45
CA LYS A 59 14.01 -19.03 21.68
C LYS A 59 14.64 -19.63 20.41
N GLY A 60 14.83 -18.83 19.37
CA GLY A 60 15.39 -19.27 18.09
C GLY A 60 16.92 -19.37 18.08
N ASN A 61 17.44 -19.57 16.88
CA ASN A 61 18.87 -19.67 16.58
C ASN A 61 19.61 -18.36 16.89
N THR A 62 20.93 -18.47 17.14
CA THR A 62 21.83 -17.32 17.29
C THR A 62 22.25 -16.76 15.93
N GLU A 63 22.69 -15.51 15.87
CA GLU A 63 23.04 -14.85 14.60
C GLU A 63 24.19 -15.56 13.86
N ASP A 64 25.13 -16.18 14.57
CA ASP A 64 26.22 -16.97 13.98
C ASP A 64 25.72 -18.28 13.35
N GLU A 65 24.75 -18.96 13.98
CA GLU A 65 24.07 -20.13 13.39
C GLU A 65 23.32 -19.74 12.10
N ILE A 66 22.65 -18.58 12.11
CA ILE A 66 22.00 -18.01 10.92
C ILE A 66 23.05 -17.68 9.84
N ALA A 67 24.20 -17.11 10.20
CA ALA A 67 25.29 -16.81 9.26
C ALA A 67 25.77 -18.06 8.52
N PHE A 68 25.98 -19.16 9.24
CA PHE A 68 26.34 -20.44 8.63
C PHE A 68 25.22 -20.98 7.73
N GLY A 69 23.96 -20.82 8.15
CA GLY A 69 22.79 -21.18 7.34
C GLY A 69 22.74 -20.40 6.02
N LEU A 70 22.98 -19.09 6.05
CA LEU A 70 22.99 -18.23 4.88
C LEU A 70 24.14 -18.55 3.91
N LEU A 71 25.35 -18.78 4.43
CA LEU A 71 26.53 -19.10 3.63
C LEU A 71 26.45 -20.48 2.95
N ARG A 72 25.78 -21.45 3.59
CA ARG A 72 25.58 -22.80 3.05
C ARG A 72 24.27 -22.96 2.29
N GLY A 73 23.36 -22.00 2.47
CA GLY A 73 22.03 -22.01 1.89
C GLY A 73 22.08 -21.99 0.37
N THR A 74 21.38 -22.92 -0.24
CA THR A 74 21.10 -22.90 -1.68
C THR A 74 19.78 -22.19 -1.92
N LEU A 75 19.66 -21.50 -3.04
CA LEU A 75 18.37 -20.95 -3.45
C LEU A 75 17.39 -22.11 -3.66
N GLU A 76 16.36 -22.18 -2.82
CA GLU A 76 15.27 -23.12 -3.02
C GLU A 76 14.41 -22.66 -4.20
N HIS A 77 13.86 -23.63 -4.93
CA HIS A 77 12.89 -23.34 -5.97
C HIS A 77 11.61 -22.85 -5.28
N PHE A 78 11.35 -21.56 -5.36
CA PHE A 78 10.11 -21.00 -4.85
C PHE A 78 9.04 -21.14 -5.94
N GLY A 79 7.88 -21.66 -5.55
CA GLY A 79 6.65 -21.49 -6.31
C GLY A 79 6.16 -20.05 -6.16
N VAL A 80 5.17 -19.69 -6.98
CA VAL A 80 4.37 -18.50 -6.70
C VAL A 80 3.10 -19.00 -6.02
N ASP A 81 2.93 -18.65 -4.75
CA ASP A 81 1.69 -18.95 -4.05
C ASP A 81 0.67 -17.87 -4.42
N TYR A 82 -0.32 -18.24 -5.23
CA TYR A 82 -1.48 -17.41 -5.47
C TYR A 82 -2.54 -17.71 -4.42
N GLY A 83 -3.12 -16.66 -3.83
CA GLY A 83 -4.35 -16.79 -3.06
C GLY A 83 -5.55 -16.90 -3.99
N ASP A 84 -6.71 -17.17 -3.38
CA ASP A 84 -7.98 -17.28 -4.11
C ASP A 84 -8.31 -15.98 -4.88
N ASP A 85 -8.01 -14.81 -4.31
CA ASP A 85 -8.32 -13.52 -4.93
C ASP A 85 -7.46 -13.25 -6.16
N GLU A 86 -6.16 -13.54 -6.09
CA GLU A 86 -5.26 -13.40 -7.24
C GLU A 86 -5.65 -14.37 -8.37
N LEU A 87 -6.05 -15.60 -8.04
CA LEU A 87 -6.55 -16.57 -9.04
C LEU A 87 -7.87 -16.10 -9.69
N LEU A 88 -8.75 -15.44 -8.93
CA LEU A 88 -10.00 -14.89 -9.45
C LEU A 88 -9.76 -13.72 -10.40
N GLU A 89 -8.84 -12.81 -10.05
CA GLU A 89 -8.44 -11.68 -10.89
C GLU A 89 -7.80 -12.14 -12.21
N GLU A 90 -6.89 -13.11 -12.14
CA GLU A 90 -6.25 -13.71 -13.32
C GLU A 90 -7.29 -14.38 -14.22
N THR A 91 -8.17 -15.19 -13.63
CA THR A 91 -9.23 -15.90 -14.37
C THR A 91 -10.21 -14.92 -15.02
N LEU A 92 -10.61 -13.85 -14.31
CA LEU A 92 -11.48 -12.82 -14.87
C LEU A 92 -10.81 -12.13 -16.07
N SER A 93 -9.52 -11.81 -15.95
CA SER A 93 -8.72 -11.20 -17.02
C SER A 93 -8.65 -12.10 -18.26
N ASN A 94 -8.44 -13.41 -18.07
CA ASN A 94 -8.46 -14.38 -19.16
C ASN A 94 -9.85 -14.47 -19.84
N ILE A 95 -10.94 -14.34 -19.08
CA ILE A 95 -12.31 -14.31 -19.61
C ILE A 95 -12.59 -13.04 -20.45
N ILE A 96 -11.91 -11.91 -20.18
CA ILE A 96 -12.03 -10.71 -21.02
C ILE A 96 -11.56 -10.97 -22.45
N VAL A 97 -10.51 -11.77 -22.62
CA VAL A 97 -9.84 -12.01 -23.91
C VAL A 97 -10.29 -13.30 -24.60
N ALA A 98 -10.68 -14.33 -23.84
CA ALA A 98 -11.11 -15.61 -24.35
C ALA A 98 -12.57 -15.58 -24.86
N ARG A 99 -12.86 -16.42 -25.86
CA ARG A 99 -14.20 -16.54 -26.48
C ARG A 99 -14.90 -17.85 -26.15
N THR A 100 -14.15 -18.86 -25.74
CA THR A 100 -14.67 -20.21 -25.43
C THR A 100 -14.15 -20.73 -24.09
N LEU A 101 -14.85 -21.71 -23.52
CA LEU A 101 -14.42 -22.35 -22.26
C LEU A 101 -13.05 -23.03 -22.38
N ASP A 102 -12.76 -23.65 -23.53
CA ASP A 102 -11.50 -24.35 -23.75
C ASP A 102 -10.32 -23.37 -23.85
N GLU A 103 -10.53 -22.18 -24.45
CA GLU A 103 -9.54 -21.10 -24.44
C GLU A 103 -9.26 -20.58 -23.03
N ILE A 104 -10.30 -20.40 -22.19
CA ILE A 104 -10.13 -19.98 -20.78
C ILE A 104 -9.26 -21.00 -20.04
N LYS A 105 -9.56 -22.30 -20.20
CA LYS A 105 -8.78 -23.37 -19.57
C LYS A 105 -7.34 -23.37 -20.02
N MET A 106 -7.13 -23.31 -21.34
CA MET A 106 -5.79 -23.27 -21.92
C MET A 106 -4.99 -22.06 -21.41
N LEU A 107 -5.60 -20.88 -21.27
CA LEU A 107 -4.90 -19.70 -20.75
C LEU A 107 -4.50 -19.90 -19.30
N ASN A 108 -5.43 -20.31 -18.43
CA ASN A 108 -5.14 -20.55 -17.02
C ASN A 108 -4.08 -21.64 -16.81
N GLU A 109 -4.11 -22.75 -17.57
CA GLU A 109 -3.12 -23.84 -17.47
C GLU A 109 -1.69 -23.42 -17.91
N ASN A 110 -1.55 -22.30 -18.65
CA ASN A 110 -0.26 -21.76 -19.05
C ASN A 110 0.29 -20.71 -18.07
N LEU A 111 -0.46 -20.36 -17.03
CA LEU A 111 -0.06 -19.37 -16.02
C LEU A 111 0.47 -20.09 -14.76
N LEU A 112 1.09 -19.32 -13.87
CA LEU A 112 1.70 -19.85 -12.65
C LEU A 112 0.66 -20.16 -11.57
N GLY A 113 -0.53 -19.57 -11.65
CA GLY A 113 -1.63 -19.79 -10.72
C GLY A 113 -2.29 -21.14 -10.95
N GLU A 114 -2.09 -22.09 -10.04
CA GLU A 114 -2.78 -23.38 -10.07
C GLU A 114 -4.09 -23.29 -9.25
N GLY A 115 -5.24 -23.46 -9.91
CA GLY A 115 -6.55 -23.42 -9.25
C GLY A 115 -7.62 -24.23 -9.97
N ASP A 116 -8.64 -24.67 -9.22
CA ASP A 116 -9.81 -25.33 -9.82
C ASP A 116 -10.66 -24.31 -10.59
N ILE A 117 -10.50 -24.32 -11.92
CA ILE A 117 -11.23 -23.44 -12.85
C ILE A 117 -12.74 -23.55 -12.65
N GLY A 118 -13.27 -24.74 -12.33
CA GLY A 118 -14.70 -24.92 -12.07
C GLY A 118 -15.15 -24.12 -10.85
N HIS A 119 -14.35 -24.14 -9.78
CA HIS A 119 -14.57 -23.34 -8.58
C HIS A 119 -14.47 -21.83 -8.86
N LEU A 120 -13.42 -21.39 -9.56
CA LEU A 120 -13.17 -19.98 -9.87
C LEU A 120 -14.29 -19.39 -10.75
N LEU A 121 -14.71 -20.10 -11.79
CA LEU A 121 -15.86 -19.70 -12.62
C LEU A 121 -17.16 -19.66 -11.83
N GLY A 122 -17.33 -20.55 -10.84
CA GLY A 122 -18.45 -20.55 -9.92
C GLY A 122 -18.51 -19.26 -9.10
N LYS A 123 -17.41 -18.90 -8.43
CA LYS A 123 -17.27 -17.68 -7.63
C LYS A 123 -17.46 -16.41 -8.46
N LEU A 124 -16.79 -16.29 -9.61
CA LEU A 124 -16.92 -15.12 -10.49
C LEU A 124 -18.37 -14.92 -10.97
N ARG A 125 -19.12 -16.00 -11.19
CA ARG A 125 -20.54 -15.93 -11.54
C ARG A 125 -21.40 -15.52 -10.34
N GLU A 126 -21.11 -16.04 -9.15
CA GLU A 126 -21.79 -15.66 -7.90
C GLU A 126 -21.62 -14.17 -7.59
N TYR A 127 -20.41 -13.64 -7.79
CA TYR A 127 -20.11 -12.21 -7.62
C TYR A 127 -20.72 -11.33 -8.72
N GLY A 128 -21.20 -11.94 -9.82
CA GLY A 128 -21.82 -11.24 -10.94
C GLY A 128 -20.81 -10.58 -11.88
N PHE A 129 -19.54 -11.00 -11.86
CA PHE A 129 -18.50 -10.49 -12.77
C PHE A 129 -18.58 -11.16 -14.14
N ILE A 130 -19.10 -12.38 -14.22
CA ILE A 130 -19.29 -13.11 -15.48
C ILE A 130 -20.70 -13.70 -15.58
N GLU A 131 -21.13 -13.95 -16.81
CA GLU A 131 -22.37 -14.64 -17.14
C GLU A 131 -22.10 -15.84 -18.05
N LYS A 132 -22.97 -16.85 -17.96
CA LYS A 132 -22.87 -18.05 -18.81
C LYS A 132 -23.54 -17.78 -20.15
N THR A 133 -22.82 -18.03 -21.24
CA THR A 133 -23.31 -17.91 -22.62
C THR A 133 -23.33 -19.28 -23.30
N ASN A 134 -23.87 -19.35 -24.52
CA ASN A 134 -23.85 -20.60 -25.32
C ASN A 134 -22.43 -21.07 -25.67
N ALA A 135 -21.46 -20.16 -25.72
CA ALA A 135 -20.07 -20.45 -26.08
C ALA A 135 -19.16 -20.68 -24.86
N GLY A 136 -19.64 -20.41 -23.64
CA GLY A 136 -18.85 -20.50 -22.41
C GLY A 136 -19.26 -19.45 -21.39
N PHE A 137 -18.35 -18.52 -21.10
CA PHE A 137 -18.54 -17.41 -20.18
C PHE A 137 -18.18 -16.09 -20.84
N SER A 138 -18.88 -15.02 -20.46
CA SER A 138 -18.62 -13.65 -20.92
C SER A 138 -18.59 -12.71 -19.72
N PRO A 139 -17.75 -11.67 -19.71
CA PRO A 139 -17.73 -10.71 -18.62
C PRO A 139 -18.97 -9.81 -18.67
N THR A 140 -19.52 -9.50 -17.50
CA THR A 140 -20.58 -8.49 -17.33
C THR A 140 -19.99 -7.09 -17.45
N ALA A 141 -20.84 -6.05 -17.47
CA ALA A 141 -20.37 -4.68 -17.40
C ALA A 141 -19.52 -4.42 -16.14
N LEU A 142 -19.92 -5.01 -14.99
CA LEU A 142 -19.15 -4.94 -13.75
C LEU A 142 -17.81 -5.66 -13.89
N GLY A 143 -17.80 -6.90 -14.39
CA GLY A 143 -16.56 -7.66 -14.57
C GLY A 143 -15.55 -6.97 -15.50
N ARG A 144 -16.02 -6.23 -16.52
CA ARG A 144 -15.14 -5.41 -17.37
C ARG A 144 -14.50 -4.27 -16.62
N ILE A 145 -15.23 -3.60 -15.73
CA ILE A 145 -14.67 -2.53 -14.88
C ILE A 145 -13.63 -3.12 -13.94
N VAL A 146 -13.97 -4.20 -13.23
CA VAL A 146 -13.05 -4.88 -12.30
C VAL A 146 -11.72 -5.21 -12.97
N ALA A 147 -11.77 -5.87 -14.14
CA ALA A 147 -10.57 -6.23 -14.88
C ALA A 147 -9.80 -5.03 -15.45
N SER A 148 -10.49 -3.97 -15.89
CA SER A 148 -9.83 -2.79 -16.50
C SER A 148 -9.20 -1.86 -15.47
N HIS A 149 -9.73 -1.84 -14.24
CA HIS A 149 -9.27 -0.99 -13.15
C HIS A 149 -8.42 -1.74 -12.11
N PHE A 150 -8.13 -3.03 -12.35
CA PHE A 150 -7.35 -3.89 -11.44
C PHE A 150 -7.91 -3.88 -10.01
N LEU A 151 -9.25 -3.93 -9.90
CA LEU A 151 -9.91 -3.92 -8.60
C LEU A 151 -9.92 -5.33 -8.01
N SER A 152 -9.58 -5.42 -6.72
CA SER A 152 -9.79 -6.66 -5.99
C SER A 152 -11.28 -6.94 -5.79
N VAL A 153 -11.59 -8.19 -5.44
CA VAL A 153 -12.95 -8.60 -5.09
C VAL A 153 -13.48 -7.76 -3.93
N GLU A 154 -12.68 -7.58 -2.89
CA GLU A 154 -13.01 -6.78 -1.70
C GLU A 154 -13.29 -5.31 -2.07
N GLN A 155 -12.39 -4.68 -2.83
CA GLN A 155 -12.56 -3.29 -3.28
C GLN A 155 -13.84 -3.12 -4.11
N THR A 156 -14.14 -4.07 -4.98
CA THR A 156 -15.34 -4.03 -5.81
C THR A 156 -16.61 -4.10 -4.96
N PHE A 157 -16.63 -4.97 -3.96
CA PHE A 157 -17.78 -5.08 -3.05
C PHE A 157 -17.94 -3.83 -2.19
N LEU A 158 -16.84 -3.26 -1.70
CA LEU A 158 -16.84 -2.00 -0.98
C LEU A 158 -17.41 -0.86 -1.82
N ILE A 159 -16.89 -0.63 -3.03
CA ILE A 159 -17.42 0.43 -3.92
C ILE A 159 -18.92 0.20 -4.18
N LYS A 160 -19.30 -1.04 -4.48
CA LYS A 160 -20.69 -1.38 -4.77
C LYS A 160 -21.60 -1.12 -3.57
N SER A 161 -21.23 -1.50 -2.35
CA SER A 161 -22.07 -1.26 -1.16
C SER A 161 -22.21 0.23 -0.89
N GLU A 162 -21.11 0.97 -0.89
CA GLU A 162 -21.11 2.40 -0.58
C GLU A 162 -21.89 3.23 -1.61
N VAL A 163 -21.76 2.89 -2.90
CA VAL A 163 -22.54 3.48 -4.00
C VAL A 163 -24.04 3.20 -3.84
N LEU A 164 -24.41 1.99 -3.42
CA LEU A 164 -25.82 1.63 -3.20
C LEU A 164 -26.42 2.34 -2.00
N GLU A 165 -25.64 2.51 -0.92
CA GLU A 165 -26.00 3.27 0.28
C GLU A 165 -26.07 4.77 0.03
N GLY A 166 -25.33 5.27 -0.96
CA GLY A 166 -25.40 6.67 -1.38
C GLY A 166 -24.37 7.57 -0.72
N HIS A 167 -23.24 7.01 -0.28
CA HIS A 167 -22.14 7.79 0.29
C HIS A 167 -21.43 8.64 -0.76
N ASP A 168 -20.76 9.69 -0.30
CA ASP A 168 -20.08 10.63 -1.18
C ASP A 168 -18.82 9.99 -1.81
N PRO A 169 -18.52 10.22 -3.09
CA PRO A 169 -17.34 9.64 -3.73
C PRO A 169 -16.02 9.87 -2.98
N LEU A 170 -15.86 11.03 -2.31
CA LEU A 170 -14.68 11.31 -1.50
C LEU A 170 -14.55 10.35 -0.31
N ASP A 171 -15.66 10.04 0.35
CA ASP A 171 -15.70 9.07 1.45
C ASP A 171 -15.37 7.66 0.93
N ILE A 172 -15.94 7.28 -0.23
CA ILE A 172 -15.69 5.95 -0.83
C ILE A 172 -14.21 5.74 -1.15
N VAL A 173 -13.55 6.72 -1.77
CA VAL A 173 -12.13 6.54 -2.13
C VAL A 173 -11.18 6.61 -0.94
N THR A 174 -11.53 7.36 0.10
CA THR A 174 -10.75 7.36 1.35
C THR A 174 -10.99 6.11 2.20
N GLU A 175 -12.11 5.40 2.00
CA GLU A 175 -12.34 4.06 2.53
C GLU A 175 -11.49 3.00 1.81
N LEU A 176 -11.34 3.12 0.49
CA LEU A 176 -10.52 2.21 -0.32
C LEU A 176 -9.03 2.30 -0.01
N GLY A 177 -8.53 3.49 0.33
CA GLY A 177 -7.12 3.71 0.60
C GLY A 177 -6.82 5.10 1.16
N THR A 178 -5.81 5.16 2.03
CA THR A 178 -5.37 6.40 2.68
C THR A 178 -3.88 6.66 2.46
N LEU A 179 -3.48 7.92 2.53
CA LEU A 179 -2.08 8.32 2.49
C LEU A 179 -1.45 8.10 3.88
N GLU A 180 -0.86 6.93 4.11
CA GLU A 180 -0.26 6.57 5.40
C GLU A 180 1.18 7.07 5.58
N SER A 181 1.91 7.30 4.49
CA SER A 181 3.31 7.73 4.47
C SER A 181 3.46 9.21 4.80
N VAL A 182 3.00 9.60 5.99
CA VAL A 182 3.04 10.96 6.52
C VAL A 182 3.94 11.01 7.74
N PHE A 183 4.83 11.99 7.79
CA PHE A 183 5.92 12.08 8.75
C PHE A 183 5.89 13.40 9.51
N PHE A 184 6.32 13.38 10.77
CA PHE A 184 6.49 14.60 11.54
C PHE A 184 7.67 15.41 11.01
N ARG A 185 7.46 16.70 10.73
CA ARG A 185 8.53 17.63 10.31
C ARG A 185 9.62 17.76 11.38
N TYR A 186 9.23 17.73 12.65
CA TYR A 186 10.10 17.97 13.79
C TYR A 186 10.31 16.74 14.68
N ALA A 187 10.36 15.52 14.09
CA ALA A 187 10.45 14.26 14.83
C ALA A 187 11.52 14.27 15.94
N SER A 188 12.75 14.69 15.66
CA SER A 188 13.81 14.77 16.68
C SER A 188 13.48 15.72 17.82
N GLN A 189 12.91 16.90 17.52
CA GLN A 189 12.51 17.86 18.56
C GLN A 189 11.33 17.34 19.39
N LEU A 190 10.43 16.56 18.78
CA LEU A 190 9.34 15.89 19.48
C LEU A 190 9.90 14.84 20.43
N SER A 191 10.80 13.96 19.96
CA SER A 191 11.47 12.95 20.82
C SER A 191 12.17 13.60 22.01
N ASP A 192 12.94 14.67 21.78
CA ASP A 192 13.64 15.41 22.83
C ASP A 192 12.68 16.02 23.86
N SER A 193 11.55 16.58 23.39
CA SER A 193 10.57 17.23 24.27
C SER A 193 9.76 16.21 25.09
N LEU A 194 9.52 15.04 24.50
CA LEU A 194 8.71 13.97 25.11
C LEU A 194 9.55 13.04 26.00
N GLY A 195 10.87 12.99 25.79
CA GLY A 195 11.78 12.10 26.51
C GLY A 195 11.62 10.63 26.13
N THR A 196 11.18 10.34 24.90
CA THR A 196 10.96 9.00 24.38
C THR A 196 11.28 8.94 22.88
N ASP A 197 11.66 7.77 22.39
CA ASP A 197 11.92 7.55 20.96
C ASP A 197 10.60 7.56 20.19
N LEU A 198 10.36 8.63 19.43
CA LEU A 198 9.16 8.79 18.62
C LEU A 198 9.33 8.11 17.24
N PRO A 199 8.35 7.32 16.77
CA PRO A 199 8.27 6.93 15.37
C PRO A 199 8.25 8.15 14.45
N THR A 200 8.90 8.05 13.29
CA THR A 200 8.93 9.18 12.33
C THR A 200 7.57 9.40 11.66
N ARG A 201 6.77 8.34 11.51
CA ARG A 201 5.42 8.41 10.93
C ARG A 201 4.39 8.93 11.92
N VAL A 202 3.46 9.72 11.40
CA VAL A 202 2.35 10.31 12.15
C VAL A 202 1.32 9.23 12.49
N PHE A 203 0.80 8.56 11.46
CA PHE A 203 -0.22 7.53 11.60
C PHE A 203 0.36 6.26 12.24
N GLY A 204 -0.39 5.68 13.18
CA GLY A 204 0.07 4.62 14.09
C GLY A 204 0.44 5.15 15.48
N ALA A 205 1.51 4.62 16.08
CA ALA A 205 1.90 4.95 17.46
C ALA A 205 2.26 6.44 17.67
N GLY A 206 2.64 7.15 16.60
CA GLY A 206 2.88 8.59 16.63
C GLY A 206 1.67 9.40 17.08
N LEU A 207 0.45 8.97 16.72
CA LEU A 207 -0.78 9.67 17.09
C LEU A 207 -0.98 9.69 18.61
N ASP A 208 -0.82 8.55 19.27
CA ASP A 208 -1.07 8.40 20.71
C ASP A 208 0.00 9.11 21.53
N ILE A 209 1.27 8.99 21.13
CA ILE A 209 2.39 9.61 21.85
C ILE A 209 2.29 11.14 21.79
N VAL A 210 2.09 11.72 20.60
CA VAL A 210 2.16 13.18 20.40
C VAL A 210 0.86 13.88 20.83
N PHE A 211 -0.30 13.32 20.48
CA PHE A 211 -1.59 13.99 20.68
C PHE A 211 -2.31 13.62 21.99
N SER A 212 -1.64 12.89 22.89
CA SER A 212 -2.08 12.74 24.27
C SER A 212 -2.01 14.08 25.04
N ALA A 213 -2.78 14.19 26.12
CA ALA A 213 -2.76 15.38 26.97
C ALA A 213 -1.36 15.67 27.56
N ASP A 214 -0.63 14.62 27.96
CA ASP A 214 0.75 14.72 28.44
C ASP A 214 1.70 15.11 27.29
N GLY A 215 1.59 14.45 26.13
CA GLY A 215 2.41 14.72 24.96
C GLY A 215 2.36 16.18 24.53
N LEU A 216 1.15 16.70 24.28
CA LEU A 216 0.93 18.10 23.90
C LEU A 216 1.38 19.11 24.96
N SER A 217 1.35 18.75 26.24
CA SER A 217 1.78 19.64 27.32
C SER A 217 3.29 19.91 27.34
N LYS A 218 4.08 18.93 26.86
CA LYS A 218 5.55 18.96 26.84
C LYS A 218 6.14 19.63 25.61
N LEU A 219 5.33 19.87 24.57
CA LEU A 219 5.79 20.47 23.32
C LEU A 219 6.10 21.97 23.47
N LYS A 220 7.13 22.43 22.75
CA LYS A 220 7.41 23.86 22.57
C LYS A 220 6.23 24.56 21.88
N GLU A 221 5.96 25.81 22.24
CA GLU A 221 4.76 26.56 21.82
C GLU A 221 4.53 26.58 20.30
N ASN A 222 5.60 26.75 19.52
CA ASN A 222 5.53 26.77 18.06
C ASN A 222 5.08 25.41 17.46
N VAL A 223 5.60 24.30 17.99
CA VAL A 223 5.24 22.93 17.55
C VAL A 223 3.89 22.53 18.11
N LYS A 224 3.59 22.91 19.35
CA LYS A 224 2.32 22.66 20.02
C LYS A 224 1.15 23.23 19.22
N ARG A 225 1.30 24.44 18.67
CA ARG A 225 0.27 25.07 17.83
C ARG A 225 -0.06 24.23 16.60
N THR A 226 0.95 23.85 15.80
CA THR A 226 0.73 23.05 14.57
C THR A 226 0.14 21.68 14.88
N MET A 227 0.55 21.04 15.98
CA MET A 227 -0.02 19.76 16.41
C MET A 227 -1.47 19.91 16.89
N LEU A 228 -1.82 20.99 17.59
CA LEU A 228 -3.21 21.25 17.97
C LEU A 228 -4.10 21.49 16.75
N ASP A 229 -3.59 22.17 15.72
CA ASP A 229 -4.32 22.41 14.48
C ASP A 229 -4.56 21.07 13.75
N PHE A 230 -3.54 20.19 13.66
CA PHE A 230 -3.71 18.82 13.16
C PHE A 230 -4.78 18.03 13.93
N ALA A 231 -4.70 18.02 15.27
CA ALA A 231 -5.62 17.25 16.10
C ALA A 231 -7.07 17.73 15.96
N ARG A 232 -7.29 19.04 15.85
CA ARG A 232 -8.61 19.62 15.67
C ARG A 232 -9.24 19.22 14.35
N GLU A 233 -8.44 19.22 13.28
CA GLU A 233 -8.95 18.95 11.93
C GLU A 233 -9.17 17.45 11.70
N PHE A 234 -8.18 16.63 12.01
CA PHE A 234 -8.18 15.22 11.61
C PHE A 234 -8.63 14.27 12.73
N MET A 235 -8.36 14.56 14.00
CA MET A 235 -8.60 13.59 15.08
C MET A 235 -9.99 13.69 15.73
N ALA A 236 -10.81 14.67 15.35
CA ALA A 236 -12.14 14.87 15.93
C ALA A 236 -13.14 13.75 15.53
N CYS A 237 -13.22 12.67 16.33
CA CYS A 237 -14.19 11.58 16.12
C CYS A 237 -14.80 11.11 17.46
N ARG A 238 -15.85 10.28 17.38
CA ARG A 238 -16.51 9.65 18.53
C ARG A 238 -16.27 8.15 18.61
N CYS A 239 -15.32 7.64 17.84
CA CYS A 239 -15.01 6.23 17.74
C CYS A 239 -14.43 5.71 19.06
N LYS A 240 -14.79 4.48 19.43
CA LYS A 240 -14.31 3.86 20.68
C LYS A 240 -12.80 3.64 20.67
N ASP A 241 -12.24 3.31 19.51
CA ASP A 241 -10.83 2.96 19.34
C ASP A 241 -9.97 4.16 18.91
N ALA A 242 -10.45 5.40 19.09
CA ALA A 242 -9.66 6.58 18.82
C ALA A 242 -8.37 6.60 19.67
N PRO A 243 -7.20 6.94 19.11
CA PRO A 243 -6.97 7.46 17.76
C PRO A 243 -6.77 6.39 16.65
N TYR A 244 -6.78 5.10 16.97
CA TYR A 244 -6.50 3.98 16.06
C TYR A 244 -7.70 3.53 15.19
N CYS A 245 -8.76 4.33 15.14
CA CYS A 245 -9.98 4.01 14.39
C CYS A 245 -9.92 4.28 12.87
N GLY A 246 -8.81 4.80 12.34
CA GLY A 246 -8.66 5.15 10.92
C GLY A 246 -9.26 6.50 10.51
N CYS A 247 -10.01 7.18 11.39
CA CYS A 247 -10.66 8.45 11.02
C CYS A 247 -9.67 9.58 10.72
N ALA A 248 -8.51 9.59 11.36
CA ALA A 248 -7.51 10.64 11.14
C ALA A 248 -6.88 10.50 9.75
N GLU A 249 -6.54 9.27 9.38
CA GLU A 249 -6.00 8.86 8.10
C GLU A 249 -6.97 9.23 6.96
N LYS A 250 -8.25 8.87 7.11
CA LYS A 250 -9.29 9.17 6.12
C LYS A 250 -9.50 10.66 5.92
N LYS A 251 -9.63 11.44 7.00
CA LYS A 251 -9.81 12.89 6.90
C LYS A 251 -8.59 13.61 6.36
N PHE A 252 -7.40 13.19 6.76
CA PHE A 252 -6.16 13.75 6.21
C PHE A 252 -6.07 13.48 4.71
N SER A 253 -6.39 12.26 4.30
CA SER A 253 -6.42 11.84 2.91
C SER A 253 -7.47 12.62 2.10
N ALA A 254 -8.67 12.81 2.66
CA ALA A 254 -9.69 13.67 2.08
C ALA A 254 -9.19 15.10 1.85
N ARG A 255 -8.49 15.68 2.84
CA ARG A 255 -7.91 17.02 2.71
C ARG A 255 -6.84 17.10 1.61
N VAL A 256 -6.02 16.07 1.44
CA VAL A 256 -5.05 15.97 0.33
C VAL A 256 -5.76 15.97 -1.03
N ILE A 257 -6.84 15.20 -1.16
CA ILE A 257 -7.66 15.14 -2.38
C ILE A 257 -8.32 16.49 -2.67
N GLU A 258 -8.89 17.15 -1.64
CA GLU A 258 -9.49 18.47 -1.77
C GLU A 258 -8.48 19.53 -2.23
N LEU A 259 -7.30 19.58 -1.62
CA LEU A 259 -6.24 20.52 -2.02
C LEU A 259 -5.82 20.29 -3.48
N CYS A 260 -5.73 19.03 -3.92
CA CYS A 260 -5.48 18.71 -5.33
C CYS A 260 -6.62 19.22 -6.23
N ALA A 261 -7.88 18.99 -5.83
CA ALA A 261 -9.07 19.44 -6.56
C ALA A 261 -9.31 20.97 -6.49
N GLU A 262 -8.59 21.68 -5.62
CA GLU A 262 -8.47 23.15 -5.57
C GLU A 262 -7.39 23.68 -6.54
N GLY A 263 -6.64 22.80 -7.21
CA GLY A 263 -5.63 23.13 -8.21
C GLY A 263 -4.20 23.26 -7.67
N LEU A 264 -3.93 22.76 -6.46
CA LEU A 264 -2.57 22.75 -5.91
C LEU A 264 -1.76 21.59 -6.49
N SER A 265 -0.52 21.88 -6.89
CA SER A 265 0.43 20.84 -7.27
C SER A 265 0.87 20.00 -6.06
N PRO A 266 1.39 18.79 -6.24
CA PRO A 266 1.88 17.95 -5.14
C PRO A 266 2.88 18.66 -4.21
N ASP A 267 3.78 19.48 -4.76
CA ASP A 267 4.74 20.26 -3.96
C ASP A 267 4.06 21.36 -3.13
N GLN A 268 3.00 21.97 -3.68
CA GLN A 268 2.19 22.96 -2.97
C GLN A 268 1.37 22.31 -1.85
N ILE A 269 0.78 21.14 -2.12
CA ILE A 269 0.08 20.34 -1.11
C ILE A 269 1.03 20.01 0.05
N ILE A 270 2.22 19.49 -0.25
CA ILE A 270 3.23 19.16 0.77
C ILE A 270 3.61 20.42 1.57
N SER A 271 3.85 21.54 0.89
CA SER A 271 4.19 22.80 1.54
C SER A 271 3.09 23.29 2.48
N GLU A 272 1.82 23.16 2.06
CA GLU A 272 0.65 23.55 2.85
C GLU A 272 0.54 22.69 4.11
N LEU A 273 0.59 21.35 3.95
CA LEU A 273 0.54 20.41 5.07
C LEU A 273 1.69 20.64 6.07
N THR A 274 2.88 20.93 5.54
CA THR A 274 4.10 21.17 6.32
C THR A 274 4.03 22.47 7.11
N SER A 275 3.38 23.49 6.54
CA SER A 275 3.22 24.81 7.17
C SER A 275 2.12 24.81 8.21
N GLN A 276 0.94 24.28 7.87
CA GLN A 276 -0.23 24.30 8.74
C GLN A 276 -0.14 23.31 9.88
N TYR A 277 0.25 22.07 9.58
CA TYR A 277 0.12 20.95 10.52
C TYR A 277 1.47 20.43 11.02
N GLY A 278 2.59 20.89 10.46
CA GLY A 278 3.91 20.43 10.85
C GLY A 278 4.19 18.97 10.46
N VAL A 279 3.51 18.47 9.42
CA VAL A 279 3.67 17.12 8.88
C VAL A 279 3.95 17.19 7.38
N TYR A 280 4.63 16.18 6.83
CA TYR A 280 4.94 16.13 5.40
C TYR A 280 4.82 14.71 4.87
N ALA A 281 4.62 14.58 3.57
CA ALA A 281 4.74 13.33 2.82
C ALA A 281 5.78 13.52 1.72
N TYR A 282 6.39 12.45 1.23
CA TYR A 282 7.32 12.55 0.10
C TYR A 282 6.53 12.77 -1.20
N GLY A 283 7.10 13.55 -2.13
CA GLY A 283 6.46 13.86 -3.42
C GLY A 283 6.01 12.62 -4.20
N GLY A 284 6.82 11.57 -4.21
CA GLY A 284 6.47 10.30 -4.85
C GLY A 284 5.27 9.60 -4.20
N ASP A 285 5.15 9.67 -2.87
CA ASP A 285 4.02 9.07 -2.14
C ASP A 285 2.72 9.84 -2.43
N VAL A 286 2.77 11.17 -2.42
CA VAL A 286 1.61 12.03 -2.74
C VAL A 286 1.16 11.80 -4.18
N LEU A 287 2.09 11.78 -5.13
CA LEU A 287 1.78 11.52 -6.55
C LEU A 287 1.14 10.15 -6.76
N ASN A 288 1.73 9.10 -6.17
CA ASN A 288 1.20 7.75 -6.28
C ASN A 288 -0.20 7.64 -5.64
N TYR A 289 -0.40 8.27 -4.48
CA TYR A 289 -1.70 8.32 -3.82
C TYR A 289 -2.76 9.02 -4.68
N LEU A 290 -2.45 10.18 -5.24
CA LEU A 290 -3.40 10.93 -6.09
C LEU A 290 -3.75 10.17 -7.38
N ASP A 291 -2.78 9.48 -8.01
CA ASP A 291 -3.04 8.60 -9.17
C ASP A 291 -3.97 7.43 -8.81
N GLN A 292 -3.75 6.81 -7.65
CA GLN A 292 -4.64 5.76 -7.13
C GLN A 292 -6.06 6.28 -6.88
N VAL A 293 -6.19 7.47 -6.30
CA VAL A 293 -7.49 8.11 -6.07
C VAL A 293 -8.20 8.42 -7.40
N ALA A 294 -7.50 8.95 -8.40
CA ALA A 294 -8.11 9.25 -9.71
C ALA A 294 -8.67 7.98 -10.38
N ARG A 295 -7.93 6.86 -10.32
CA ARG A 295 -8.39 5.55 -10.81
C ARG A 295 -9.57 5.00 -10.00
N ALA A 296 -9.54 5.17 -8.68
CA ALA A 296 -10.63 4.76 -7.80
C ALA A 296 -11.91 5.57 -8.08
N LEU A 297 -11.80 6.88 -8.29
CA LEU A 297 -12.93 7.74 -8.66
C LEU A 297 -13.54 7.33 -10.00
N GLU A 298 -12.72 6.95 -10.99
CA GLU A 298 -13.22 6.41 -12.26
C GLU A 298 -13.98 5.09 -12.06
N ALA A 299 -13.45 4.17 -11.25
CA ALA A 299 -14.16 2.94 -10.91
C ALA A 299 -15.50 3.23 -10.21
N VAL A 300 -15.53 4.17 -9.26
CA VAL A 300 -16.76 4.62 -8.59
C VAL A 300 -17.74 5.23 -9.59
N GLU A 301 -17.27 6.07 -10.52
CA GLU A 301 -18.09 6.67 -11.59
C GLU A 301 -18.80 5.59 -12.42
N LEU A 302 -18.04 4.61 -12.90
CA LEU A 302 -18.53 3.55 -13.78
C LEU A 302 -19.47 2.58 -13.05
N ILE A 303 -19.12 2.18 -11.82
CA ILE A 303 -19.95 1.29 -10.99
C ILE A 303 -21.27 1.99 -10.62
N ALA A 304 -21.22 3.26 -10.21
CA ALA A 304 -22.42 4.06 -9.95
C ALA A 304 -23.30 4.20 -11.19
N GLY A 305 -22.68 4.34 -12.38
CA GLY A 305 -23.38 4.32 -13.67
C GLY A 305 -24.18 3.03 -13.91
N ILE A 306 -23.58 1.86 -13.65
CA ILE A 306 -24.25 0.55 -13.78
C ILE A 306 -25.47 0.45 -12.86
N PHE A 307 -25.34 0.89 -11.61
CA PHE A 307 -26.43 0.82 -10.61
C PHE A 307 -27.41 1.99 -10.68
N GLY A 308 -27.32 2.86 -11.70
CA GLY A 308 -28.26 3.96 -11.92
C GLY A 308 -28.12 5.13 -10.93
N LYS A 309 -27.04 5.18 -10.15
CA LYS A 309 -26.72 6.23 -9.18
C LYS A 309 -26.07 7.43 -9.85
N LYS A 310 -26.83 8.11 -10.71
CA LYS A 310 -26.33 9.20 -11.57
C LYS A 310 -25.70 10.36 -10.80
N GLU A 311 -26.22 10.69 -9.62
CA GLU A 311 -25.67 11.76 -8.78
C GLU A 311 -24.24 11.42 -8.31
N ILE A 312 -24.04 10.22 -7.76
CA ILE A 312 -22.73 9.74 -7.29
C ILE A 312 -21.76 9.64 -8.47
N SER A 313 -22.21 9.08 -9.59
CA SER A 313 -21.44 8.98 -10.82
C SER A 313 -20.96 10.37 -11.29
N GLY A 314 -21.86 11.36 -11.31
CA GLY A 314 -21.52 12.73 -11.67
C GLY A 314 -20.54 13.40 -10.69
N LYS A 315 -20.74 13.23 -9.38
CA LYS A 315 -19.84 13.76 -8.34
C LYS A 315 -18.43 13.14 -8.44
N ALA A 316 -18.34 11.82 -8.65
CA ALA A 316 -17.06 11.13 -8.77
C ALA A 316 -16.27 11.63 -9.99
N ARG A 317 -16.97 11.79 -11.11
CA ARG A 317 -16.41 12.37 -12.33
C ARG A 317 -15.93 13.80 -12.13
N GLU A 318 -16.76 14.66 -11.55
CA GLU A 318 -16.43 16.08 -11.30
C GLU A 318 -15.21 16.20 -10.38
N LEU A 319 -15.15 15.41 -9.31
CA LEU A 319 -14.01 15.40 -8.41
C LEU A 319 -12.73 14.97 -9.13
N ARG A 320 -12.79 13.90 -9.93
CA ARG A 320 -11.64 13.43 -10.73
C ARG A 320 -11.17 14.49 -11.72
N GLU A 321 -12.09 15.08 -12.50
CA GLU A 321 -11.76 16.11 -13.49
C GLU A 321 -11.10 17.34 -12.84
N ARG A 322 -11.49 17.70 -11.61
CA ARG A 322 -10.85 18.77 -10.84
C ARG A 322 -9.47 18.41 -10.31
N MET A 323 -9.17 17.14 -10.07
CA MET A 323 -7.84 16.69 -9.65
C MET A 323 -6.86 16.60 -10.82
N GLU A 324 -7.34 16.26 -12.01
CA GLU A 324 -6.53 16.10 -13.23
C GLU A 324 -6.26 17.41 -13.97
N GLY A 325 -7.07 18.45 -13.73
CA GLY A 325 -7.00 19.76 -14.38
C GLY A 325 -6.05 20.76 -13.72
#